data_AF-A0A0S9MVE8-F1
#
_entry.id   AF-A0A0S9MVE8-F1
#
_cell.length_a   1.000
_cell.length_b   1.000
_cell.length_c   1.000
_cell.angle_alpha   90.00
_cell.angle_beta   90.00
_cell.angle_gamma   90.00
#
_symmetry.space_group_name_H-M   'P 1'
#
loop_
_entity.id
_entity.type
_entity.pdbx_description
1 polymer ?
#
loop_
_entity_poly.entity_id
_entity_poly.type
_entity_poly.pdbx_seq_one_letter_code
_entity_poly.pdbx_strand_id
1 'polypeptide(L)'
;MPAGRRRPVLRRIGAMALSQSLAQSPFVLPALVAGVFLLAGLVKGVVGMGLPTVALGLLALWMAPAEAAALLIVPSLATNLWQMQPWGRLLPMLRRLWPMQLGVVAGTVGGAWCFGALAGAWAPVALGLALVAYALWSLAGLRLAVAPGAEPVLGPLVGGITGLVTAATGVFVLPAVPYLQALRWSSDELIQAMGISFTVSTLALAIGLRLGDGSAEMAWGLSLGMLVPALAGMALGAGLRRRLSPAVFRRCFLAGLLVLGAHMVLRELLR
;
A
#
# COMPACT_ATOMS: atom_id res chain seq x y z
N MET A 1 11.46 53.77 26.41
CA MET A 1 10.37 53.09 25.67
C MET A 1 10.88 51.73 25.16
N PRO A 2 10.39 50.58 25.64
CA PRO A 2 10.81 49.28 25.11
C PRO A 2 9.75 48.71 24.15
N ALA A 3 10.01 48.78 22.85
CA ALA A 3 9.27 48.07 21.80
C ALA A 3 10.04 46.79 21.45
N GLY A 4 9.65 45.64 22.02
CA GLY A 4 10.40 44.39 21.74
C GLY A 4 9.74 43.05 22.06
N ARG A 5 8.69 42.97 22.89
CA ARG A 5 8.20 41.66 23.41
C ARG A 5 6.90 41.10 22.83
N ARG A 6 6.22 41.79 21.90
CA ARG A 6 4.89 41.33 21.37
C ARG A 6 4.93 40.48 20.09
N ARG A 7 6.08 40.29 19.45
CA ARG A 7 6.18 39.61 18.13
C ARG A 7 6.06 38.06 18.13
N PRO A 8 6.44 37.28 19.16
CA PRO A 8 6.41 35.81 19.04
C PRO A 8 5.01 35.20 19.20
N VAL A 9 4.12 35.83 19.97
CA VAL A 9 2.76 35.33 20.23
C VAL A 9 1.85 35.52 19.01
N LEU A 10 1.88 36.70 18.38
CA LEU A 10 1.11 36.97 17.16
C LEU A 10 1.51 36.08 15.98
N ARG A 11 2.80 35.71 15.89
CA ARG A 11 3.31 34.78 14.87
C ARG A 11 2.82 33.35 15.09
N ARG A 12 2.71 32.90 16.36
CA ARG A 12 2.15 31.58 16.71
C ARG A 12 0.64 31.52 16.48
N ILE A 13 -0.10 32.58 16.82
CA ILE A 13 -1.54 32.66 16.56
C ILE A 13 -1.81 32.69 15.05
N GLY A 14 -1.03 33.45 14.29
CA GLY A 14 -1.10 33.47 12.82
C GLY A 14 -0.77 32.10 12.19
N ALA A 15 0.23 31.38 12.70
CA ALA A 15 0.57 30.04 12.22
C ALA A 15 -0.50 28.98 12.59
N MET A 16 -1.07 29.05 13.79
CA MET A 16 -2.21 28.21 14.18
C MET A 16 -3.45 28.50 13.34
N ALA A 17 -3.80 29.77 13.15
CA ALA A 17 -4.94 30.18 12.32
C ALA A 17 -4.73 29.77 10.85
N LEU A 18 -3.52 29.93 10.29
CA LEU A 18 -3.21 29.48 8.94
C LEU A 18 -3.29 27.95 8.81
N SER A 19 -2.79 27.22 9.81
CA SER A 19 -2.89 25.74 9.83
C SER A 19 -4.33 25.25 9.94
N GLN A 20 -5.19 25.96 10.69
CA GLN A 20 -6.61 25.66 10.81
C GLN A 20 -7.38 26.04 9.54
N SER A 21 -7.09 27.19 8.92
CA SER A 21 -7.70 27.59 7.64
C SER A 21 -7.26 26.71 6.46
N LEU A 22 -6.00 26.25 6.44
CA LEU A 22 -5.53 25.28 5.46
C LEU A 22 -6.18 23.90 5.68
N ALA A 23 -6.36 23.47 6.94
CA ALA A 23 -7.05 22.22 7.27
C ALA A 23 -8.56 22.26 6.94
N GLN A 24 -9.19 23.45 6.95
CA GLN A 24 -10.59 23.65 6.59
C GLN A 24 -10.81 23.94 5.09
N SER A 25 -9.74 24.05 4.29
CA SER A 25 -9.88 24.29 2.85
C SER A 25 -10.36 23.02 2.14
N PRO A 26 -11.43 23.08 1.32
CA PRO A 26 -11.96 21.92 0.61
C PRO A 26 -10.97 21.38 -0.45
N PHE A 27 -9.88 22.10 -0.73
CA PHE A 27 -8.90 21.74 -1.75
C PHE A 27 -7.59 21.17 -1.18
N VAL A 28 -7.24 21.47 0.06
CA VAL A 28 -5.94 21.08 0.64
C VAL A 28 -5.86 19.57 0.85
N LEU A 29 -6.89 18.96 1.45
CA LEU A 29 -6.90 17.51 1.66
C LEU A 29 -6.89 16.73 0.33
N PRO A 30 -7.74 17.02 -0.67
CA PRO A 30 -7.64 16.38 -1.99
C PRO A 30 -6.29 16.55 -2.67
N ALA A 31 -5.66 17.73 -2.57
CA ALA A 31 -4.33 17.97 -3.14
C ALA A 31 -3.24 17.13 -2.45
N LEU A 32 -3.29 16.99 -1.12
CA LEU A 32 -2.39 16.12 -0.37
C LEU A 32 -2.59 14.65 -0.76
N VAL A 33 -3.84 14.18 -0.83
CA VAL A 33 -4.16 12.82 -1.27
C VAL A 33 -3.64 12.58 -2.68
N ALA A 34 -3.87 13.50 -3.61
CA ALA A 34 -3.34 13.42 -4.97
C ALA A 34 -1.81 13.37 -4.99
N GLY A 35 -1.13 14.17 -4.16
CA GLY A 35 0.32 14.11 -4.00
C GLY A 35 0.82 12.76 -3.49
N VAL A 36 0.10 12.14 -2.54
CA VAL A 36 0.40 10.79 -2.06
C VAL A 36 0.22 9.75 -3.17
N PHE A 37 -0.87 9.81 -3.94
CA PHE A 37 -1.08 8.89 -5.07
C PHE A 37 -0.06 9.09 -6.19
N LEU A 38 0.37 10.32 -6.45
CA LEU A 38 1.47 10.62 -7.37
C LEU A 38 2.77 9.98 -6.91
N LEU A 39 3.13 10.12 -5.63
CA LEU A 39 4.32 9.50 -5.04
C LEU A 39 4.22 7.96 -5.05
N ALA A 40 3.08 7.41 -4.65
CA ALA A 40 2.81 5.98 -4.64
C ALA A 40 2.89 5.39 -6.06
N GLY A 41 2.34 6.09 -7.04
CA GLY A 41 2.45 5.78 -8.46
C GLY A 41 3.90 5.82 -8.92
N LEU A 42 4.67 6.85 -8.56
CA LEU A 42 6.09 6.97 -8.89
C LEU A 42 6.91 5.80 -8.36
N VAL A 43 6.74 5.45 -7.08
CA VAL A 43 7.38 4.28 -6.48
C VAL A 43 7.01 3.01 -7.25
N LYS A 44 5.73 2.83 -7.57
CA LYS A 44 5.24 1.69 -8.37
C LYS A 44 5.87 1.66 -9.77
N GLY A 45 6.00 2.80 -10.44
CA GLY A 45 6.63 2.89 -11.76
C GLY A 45 8.11 2.52 -11.75
N VAL A 46 8.83 2.83 -10.66
CA VAL A 46 10.25 2.48 -10.52
C VAL A 46 10.45 1.03 -10.10
N VAL A 47 9.68 0.53 -9.11
CA VAL A 47 9.92 -0.77 -8.45
C VAL A 47 9.02 -1.89 -8.98
N GLY A 48 7.89 -1.56 -9.61
CA GLY A 48 6.85 -2.52 -10.04
C GLY A 48 5.86 -2.91 -8.93
N MET A 49 5.98 -2.33 -7.74
CA MET A 49 5.12 -2.60 -6.59
C MET A 49 5.09 -1.40 -5.63
N GLY A 50 4.20 -1.43 -4.64
CA GLY A 50 4.25 -0.50 -3.50
C GLY A 50 3.21 0.63 -3.50
N LEU A 51 2.36 0.77 -4.53
CA LEU A 51 1.29 1.79 -4.51
C LEU A 51 0.36 1.64 -3.29
N PRO A 52 -0.23 0.46 -3.00
CA PRO A 52 -0.99 0.24 -1.77
C PRO A 52 -0.21 0.56 -0.50
N THR A 53 1.04 0.07 -0.42
CA THR A 53 1.90 0.20 0.75
C THR A 53 2.23 1.66 1.07
N VAL A 54 2.59 2.45 0.05
CA VAL A 54 2.90 3.89 0.20
C VAL A 54 1.64 4.68 0.50
N ALA A 55 0.57 4.46 -0.26
CA ALA A 55 -0.68 5.20 -0.09
C ALA A 55 -1.28 4.96 1.30
N LEU A 56 -1.43 3.70 1.72
CA LEU A 56 -1.97 3.38 3.04
C LEU A 56 -1.06 3.88 4.17
N GLY A 57 0.25 3.66 4.07
CA GLY A 57 1.20 4.10 5.11
C GLY A 57 1.19 5.61 5.32
N LEU A 58 1.12 6.40 4.24
CA LEU A 58 1.13 7.86 4.35
C LEU A 58 -0.26 8.42 4.70
N LEU A 59 -1.33 7.94 4.06
CA LEU A 59 -2.68 8.45 4.30
C LEU A 59 -3.16 8.09 5.72
N ALA A 60 -2.79 6.93 6.25
CA ALA A 60 -3.15 6.52 7.62
C ALA A 60 -2.56 7.43 8.73
N LEU A 61 -1.66 8.36 8.38
CA LEU A 61 -1.20 9.40 9.32
C LEU A 61 -2.27 10.47 9.58
N TRP A 62 -3.15 10.70 8.60
CA TRP A 62 -4.13 11.80 8.59
C TRP A 62 -5.60 11.34 8.58
N MET A 63 -5.87 10.10 8.16
CA MET A 63 -7.22 9.55 8.06
C MET A 63 -7.28 8.10 8.54
N ALA A 64 -8.49 7.55 8.70
CA ALA A 64 -8.62 6.16 9.14
C ALA A 64 -8.06 5.19 8.07
N PRO A 65 -7.41 4.07 8.46
CA PRO A 65 -6.87 3.12 7.49
C PRO A 65 -7.91 2.57 6.50
N ALA A 66 -9.16 2.41 6.94
CA ALA A 66 -10.28 2.01 6.08
C ALA A 66 -10.62 3.08 5.01
N GLU A 67 -10.58 4.37 5.35
CA GLU A 67 -10.80 5.47 4.41
C GLU A 67 -9.67 5.56 3.38
N ALA A 68 -8.43 5.44 3.83
CA ALA A 68 -7.26 5.37 2.94
C ALA A 68 -7.35 4.19 1.97
N ALA A 69 -7.81 3.04 2.45
CA ALA A 69 -8.04 1.86 1.62
C ALA A 69 -9.18 2.05 0.61
N ALA A 70 -10.26 2.72 0.99
CA ALA A 70 -11.36 3.03 0.06
C ALA A 70 -10.90 3.89 -1.11
N LEU A 71 -10.07 4.91 -0.86
CA LEU A 71 -9.49 5.76 -1.91
C LEU A 71 -8.57 4.97 -2.86
N LEU A 72 -7.89 3.94 -2.34
CA LEU A 72 -6.90 3.14 -3.06
C LEU A 72 -7.51 2.16 -4.08
N ILE A 73 -8.76 1.70 -3.91
CA ILE A 73 -9.32 0.58 -4.68
C ILE A 73 -9.24 0.80 -6.19
N VAL A 74 -9.80 1.89 -6.72
CA VAL A 74 -9.83 2.13 -8.17
C VAL A 74 -8.42 2.32 -8.75
N PRO A 75 -7.55 3.19 -8.19
CA PRO A 75 -6.18 3.37 -8.68
C PRO A 75 -5.36 2.07 -8.62
N SER A 76 -5.48 1.29 -7.54
CA SER A 76 -4.77 0.02 -7.39
C SER A 76 -5.23 -0.99 -8.42
N LEU A 77 -6.55 -1.20 -8.59
CA LEU A 77 -7.08 -2.12 -9.59
C LEU A 77 -6.61 -1.77 -11.00
N ALA A 78 -6.81 -0.51 -11.42
CA ALA A 78 -6.47 -0.08 -12.77
C ALA A 78 -4.96 -0.21 -13.05
N THR A 79 -4.11 0.25 -12.13
CA THR A 79 -2.65 0.16 -12.32
C THR A 79 -2.14 -1.28 -12.25
N ASN A 80 -2.76 -2.16 -11.45
CA ASN A 80 -2.39 -3.57 -11.40
C ASN A 80 -2.84 -4.33 -12.64
N LEU A 81 -4.03 -4.06 -13.16
CA LEU A 81 -4.51 -4.61 -14.43
C LEU A 81 -3.61 -4.19 -15.59
N TRP A 82 -3.15 -2.93 -15.62
CA TRP A 82 -2.16 -2.47 -16.60
C TRP A 82 -0.87 -3.30 -16.54
N GLN A 83 -0.37 -3.61 -15.35
CA GLN A 83 0.87 -4.40 -15.18
C GLN A 83 0.77 -5.87 -15.61
N MET A 84 -0.44 -6.40 -15.86
CA MET A 84 -0.62 -7.77 -16.34
C MET A 84 -0.36 -7.91 -17.85
N GLN A 85 -0.11 -6.82 -18.56
CA GLN A 85 0.24 -6.86 -19.98
C GLN A 85 1.66 -7.43 -20.20
N PRO A 86 1.89 -8.20 -21.28
CA PRO A 86 0.92 -8.67 -22.28
C PRO A 86 0.11 -9.91 -21.84
N TRP A 87 -1.18 -9.93 -22.16
CA TRP A 87 -2.14 -10.95 -21.71
C TRP A 87 -1.94 -12.36 -22.28
N GLY A 88 -1.13 -12.53 -23.33
CA GLY A 88 -0.96 -13.80 -24.04
C GLY A 88 -0.40 -14.95 -23.18
N ARG A 89 0.28 -14.64 -22.07
CA ARG A 89 0.80 -15.63 -21.10
C ARG A 89 0.05 -15.63 -19.76
N LEU A 90 -1.04 -14.88 -19.65
CA LEU A 90 -1.71 -14.70 -18.37
C LEU A 90 -2.37 -16.01 -17.88
N LEU A 91 -2.96 -16.79 -18.78
CA LEU A 91 -3.70 -18.00 -18.39
C LEU A 91 -2.81 -19.06 -17.71
N PRO A 92 -1.61 -19.41 -18.22
CA PRO A 92 -0.66 -20.24 -17.49
C PRO A 92 -0.29 -19.71 -16.10
N MET A 93 -0.11 -18.39 -15.97
CA MET A 93 0.23 -17.77 -14.69
C MET A 93 -0.92 -17.86 -13.69
N LEU A 94 -2.15 -17.59 -14.13
CA LEU A 94 -3.35 -17.78 -13.30
C LEU A 94 -3.51 -19.23 -12.84
N ARG A 95 -3.26 -20.21 -13.72
CA ARG A 95 -3.31 -21.64 -13.36
C ARG A 95 -2.23 -22.06 -12.36
N ARG A 96 -1.09 -21.38 -12.30
CA ARG A 96 -0.06 -21.64 -11.28
C ARG A 96 -0.38 -20.93 -9.96
N LEU A 97 -0.95 -19.72 -10.03
CA LEU A 97 -1.17 -18.86 -8.87
C LEU A 97 -2.55 -19.02 -8.21
N TRP A 98 -3.54 -19.66 -8.85
CA TRP A 98 -4.90 -19.77 -8.30
C TRP A 98 -4.97 -20.29 -6.85
N PRO A 99 -4.15 -21.27 -6.39
CA PRO A 99 -4.27 -21.74 -5.01
C PRO A 99 -3.90 -20.65 -4.01
N MET A 100 -2.85 -19.87 -4.34
CA MET A 100 -2.47 -18.70 -3.56
C MET A 100 -3.55 -17.62 -3.60
N GLN A 101 -4.14 -17.36 -4.78
CA GLN A 101 -5.19 -16.36 -4.90
C GLN A 101 -6.45 -16.71 -4.09
N LEU A 102 -6.84 -17.98 -4.05
CA LEU A 102 -7.91 -18.43 -3.16
C LEU A 102 -7.55 -18.24 -1.69
N GLY A 103 -6.32 -18.57 -1.31
CA GLY A 103 -5.81 -18.27 0.04
C GLY A 103 -5.93 -16.79 0.38
N VAL A 104 -5.54 -15.89 -0.54
CA VAL A 104 -5.67 -14.43 -0.34
C VAL A 104 -7.11 -14.03 -0.09
N VAL A 105 -8.05 -14.51 -0.91
CA VAL A 105 -9.48 -14.19 -0.76
C VAL A 105 -10.00 -14.71 0.58
N ALA A 106 -9.76 -15.99 0.88
CA ALA A 106 -10.22 -16.62 2.12
C ALA A 106 -9.63 -15.94 3.36
N GLY A 107 -8.33 -15.65 3.35
CA GLY A 107 -7.66 -14.96 4.45
C GLY A 107 -8.14 -13.51 4.63
N THR A 108 -8.37 -12.78 3.53
CA THR A 108 -8.81 -11.37 3.61
C THR A 108 -10.26 -11.28 4.08
N VAL A 109 -11.16 -12.05 3.46
CA VAL A 109 -12.58 -12.05 3.81
C VAL A 109 -12.79 -12.65 5.19
N GLY A 110 -12.12 -13.76 5.51
CA GLY A 110 -12.16 -14.38 6.83
C GLY A 110 -11.59 -13.46 7.91
N GLY A 111 -10.46 -12.79 7.67
CA GLY A 111 -9.90 -11.82 8.60
C GLY A 111 -10.83 -10.62 8.82
N ALA A 112 -11.37 -10.07 7.73
CA ALA A 112 -12.35 -8.98 7.79
C ALA A 112 -13.60 -9.37 8.59
N TRP A 113 -14.08 -10.60 8.45
CA TRP A 113 -15.22 -11.11 9.21
C TRP A 113 -14.89 -11.33 10.69
N CYS A 114 -13.69 -11.79 11.02
CA CYS A 114 -13.31 -12.09 12.41
C CYS A 114 -13.00 -10.85 13.25
N PHE A 115 -12.34 -9.83 12.68
CA PHE A 115 -11.83 -8.69 13.45
C PHE A 115 -12.08 -7.31 12.80
N GLY A 116 -12.82 -7.27 11.69
CA GLY A 116 -13.08 -6.04 10.92
C GLY A 116 -11.90 -5.65 10.02
N ALA A 117 -12.17 -5.40 8.73
CA ALA A 117 -11.12 -4.97 7.80
C ALA A 117 -10.61 -3.57 8.18
N LEU A 118 -9.31 -3.46 8.50
CA LEU A 118 -8.65 -2.20 8.87
C LEU A 118 -9.36 -1.46 10.02
N ALA A 119 -10.05 -2.21 10.90
CA ALA A 119 -10.87 -1.67 11.96
C ALA A 119 -10.14 -1.67 13.32
N GLY A 120 -10.57 -0.78 14.21
CA GLY A 120 -10.09 -0.73 15.59
C GLY A 120 -8.77 0.04 15.78
N ALA A 121 -8.46 0.30 17.05
CA ALA A 121 -7.30 1.10 17.47
C ALA A 121 -5.94 0.42 17.17
N TRP A 122 -5.95 -0.89 16.94
CA TRP A 122 -4.73 -1.66 16.66
C TRP A 122 -4.30 -1.61 15.19
N ALA A 123 -5.19 -1.22 14.25
CA ALA A 123 -4.90 -1.26 12.81
C ALA A 123 -3.68 -0.40 12.40
N PRO A 124 -3.50 0.85 12.91
CA PRO A 124 -2.31 1.64 12.59
C PRO A 124 -1.00 1.01 13.09
N VAL A 125 -1.03 0.39 14.28
CA VAL A 125 0.13 -0.34 14.83
C VAL A 125 0.45 -1.56 13.97
N ALA A 126 -0.56 -2.35 13.61
CA ALA A 126 -0.39 -3.53 12.76
C ALA A 126 0.18 -3.15 11.38
N LEU A 127 -0.33 -2.07 10.77
CA LEU A 127 0.23 -1.51 9.53
C LEU A 127 1.69 -1.09 9.70
N GLY A 128 2.02 -0.33 10.75
CA GLY A 128 3.39 0.07 11.04
C GLY A 128 4.35 -1.12 11.20
N LEU A 129 3.94 -2.15 11.96
CA LEU A 129 4.69 -3.38 12.13
C LEU A 129 4.88 -4.14 10.81
N ALA A 130 3.84 -4.23 9.97
CA ALA A 130 3.93 -4.86 8.66
C ALA A 130 4.92 -4.12 7.72
N LEU A 131 4.93 -2.78 7.75
CA LEU A 131 5.90 -1.98 6.99
C LEU A 131 7.34 -2.22 7.47
N VAL A 132 7.56 -2.23 8.79
CA VAL A 132 8.87 -2.52 9.39
C VAL A 132 9.34 -3.92 9.01
N ALA A 133 8.49 -4.93 9.19
CA ALA A 133 8.81 -6.32 8.87
C ALA A 133 9.15 -6.48 7.37
N TYR A 134 8.37 -5.87 6.49
CA TYR A 134 8.61 -5.91 5.05
C TYR A 134 9.94 -5.22 4.67
N ALA A 135 10.21 -4.06 5.26
CA ALA A 135 11.42 -3.30 5.01
C ALA A 135 12.67 -4.08 5.46
N LEU A 136 12.66 -4.61 6.68
CA LEU A 136 13.78 -5.40 7.23
C LEU A 136 14.06 -6.65 6.39
N TRP A 137 13.01 -7.43 6.07
CA TRP A 137 13.15 -8.61 5.22
C TRP A 137 13.77 -8.27 3.87
N SER A 138 13.26 -7.22 3.22
CA SER A 138 13.69 -6.81 1.89
C SER A 138 15.10 -6.22 1.86
N LEU A 139 15.51 -5.51 2.92
CA LEU A 139 16.84 -4.94 3.09
C LEU A 139 17.89 -6.00 3.42
N ALA A 140 17.53 -7.03 4.19
CA ALA A 140 18.38 -8.19 4.46
C ALA A 140 18.71 -9.00 3.19
N GLY A 141 17.96 -8.79 2.09
CA GLY A 141 18.23 -9.43 0.81
C GLY A 141 17.95 -10.93 0.82
N LEU A 142 17.09 -11.40 1.73
CA LEU A 142 16.73 -12.80 1.85
C LEU A 142 16.05 -13.29 0.56
N ARG A 143 16.68 -14.28 -0.08
CA ARG A 143 16.15 -14.94 -1.28
C ARG A 143 15.73 -16.35 -0.91
N LEU A 144 14.43 -16.61 -0.98
CA LEU A 144 13.89 -17.95 -0.85
C LEU A 144 13.84 -18.61 -2.24
N ALA A 145 14.00 -19.92 -2.28
CA ALA A 145 13.73 -20.73 -3.45
C ALA A 145 12.68 -21.76 -3.07
N VAL A 146 11.58 -21.82 -3.83
CA VAL A 146 10.50 -22.79 -3.61
C VAL A 146 10.62 -23.88 -4.67
N ALA A 147 10.67 -25.15 -4.22
CA ALA A 147 10.61 -26.29 -5.12
C ALA A 147 9.20 -26.43 -5.72
N PRO A 148 9.05 -26.81 -7.01
CA PRO A 148 7.73 -26.94 -7.65
C PRO A 148 6.75 -27.86 -6.90
N GLY A 149 7.25 -28.93 -6.27
CA GLY A 149 6.44 -29.84 -5.47
C GLY A 149 5.86 -29.25 -4.18
N ALA A 150 6.40 -28.12 -3.70
CA ALA A 150 5.91 -27.43 -2.51
C ALA A 150 4.86 -26.35 -2.81
N GLU A 151 4.73 -25.92 -4.08
CA GLU A 151 3.78 -24.86 -4.49
C GLU A 151 2.31 -25.15 -4.12
N PRO A 152 1.78 -26.39 -4.25
CA PRO A 152 0.38 -26.65 -3.92
C PRO A 152 0.05 -26.46 -2.43
N VAL A 153 1.05 -26.59 -1.55
CA VAL A 153 0.89 -26.42 -0.09
C VAL A 153 1.26 -24.99 0.31
N LEU A 154 2.40 -24.49 -0.15
CA LEU A 154 2.88 -23.15 0.19
C LEU A 154 2.02 -22.06 -0.42
N GLY A 155 1.48 -22.25 -1.62
CA GLY A 155 0.63 -21.28 -2.31
C GLY A 155 -0.57 -20.85 -1.46
N PRO A 156 -1.49 -21.77 -1.10
CA PRO A 156 -2.64 -21.44 -0.25
C PRO A 156 -2.26 -20.89 1.11
N LEU A 157 -1.21 -21.40 1.75
CA LEU A 157 -0.73 -20.90 3.05
C LEU A 157 -0.24 -19.46 2.98
N VAL A 158 0.65 -19.16 2.03
CA VAL A 158 1.14 -17.81 1.74
C VAL A 158 -0.02 -16.89 1.38
N GLY A 159 -0.96 -17.38 0.57
CA GLY A 159 -2.18 -16.67 0.24
C GLY A 159 -2.98 -16.30 1.48
N GLY A 160 -3.29 -17.29 2.33
CA GLY A 160 -4.03 -17.12 3.58
C GLY A 160 -3.38 -16.10 4.51
N ILE A 161 -2.07 -16.22 4.74
CA ILE A 161 -1.31 -15.27 5.57
C ILE A 161 -1.35 -13.88 4.92
N THR A 162 -1.14 -13.77 3.61
CA THR A 162 -1.21 -12.48 2.90
C THR A 162 -2.59 -11.86 3.03
N GLY A 163 -3.65 -12.67 2.93
CA GLY A 163 -5.02 -12.21 3.10
C GLY A 163 -5.30 -11.70 4.52
N LEU A 164 -4.85 -12.42 5.54
CA LEU A 164 -4.98 -11.98 6.94
C LEU A 164 -4.23 -10.66 7.19
N VAL A 165 -2.99 -10.55 6.71
CA VAL A 165 -2.22 -9.31 6.77
C VAL A 165 -2.94 -8.19 6.00
N THR A 166 -3.52 -8.49 4.84
CA THR A 166 -4.28 -7.53 4.05
C THR A 166 -5.52 -7.04 4.79
N ALA A 167 -6.30 -7.92 5.44
CA ALA A 167 -7.45 -7.51 6.25
C ALA A 167 -7.03 -6.65 7.44
N ALA A 168 -5.92 -6.99 8.09
CA ALA A 168 -5.42 -6.29 9.27
C ALA A 168 -4.80 -4.92 8.96
N THR A 169 -4.14 -4.80 7.81
CA THR A 169 -3.21 -3.67 7.54
C THR A 169 -3.36 -3.04 6.16
N GLY A 170 -4.06 -3.70 5.23
CA GLY A 170 -4.10 -3.32 3.81
C GLY A 170 -2.78 -3.55 3.06
N VAL A 171 -1.78 -4.16 3.68
CA VAL A 171 -0.49 -4.48 3.05
C VAL A 171 -0.60 -5.78 2.24
N PHE A 172 -0.42 -5.69 0.93
CA PHE A 172 -0.53 -6.87 0.03
C PHE A 172 0.79 -7.63 -0.15
N VAL A 173 1.90 -7.11 0.36
CA VAL A 173 3.25 -7.57 -0.05
C VAL A 173 3.79 -8.72 0.81
N LEU A 174 3.25 -8.94 2.01
CA LEU A 174 3.74 -9.93 2.96
C LEU A 174 2.73 -11.06 3.14
N PRO A 175 3.15 -12.35 3.07
CA PRO A 175 4.39 -12.90 2.49
C PRO A 175 4.34 -13.07 0.95
N ALA A 176 3.30 -12.57 0.27
CA ALA A 176 3.11 -12.76 -1.17
C ALA A 176 4.32 -12.41 -2.04
N VAL A 177 4.94 -11.24 -1.86
CA VAL A 177 6.05 -10.81 -2.72
C VAL A 177 7.29 -11.70 -2.56
N PRO A 178 7.77 -12.00 -1.32
CA PRO A 178 8.83 -12.99 -1.12
C PRO A 178 8.54 -14.35 -1.76
N TYR A 179 7.30 -14.84 -1.65
CA TYR A 179 6.90 -16.10 -2.27
C TYR A 179 6.93 -16.02 -3.80
N LEU A 180 6.34 -14.99 -4.40
CA LEU A 180 6.38 -14.79 -5.86
C LEU A 180 7.82 -14.67 -6.37
N GLN A 181 8.70 -13.98 -5.64
CA GLN A 181 10.13 -13.91 -5.96
C GLN A 181 10.82 -15.29 -5.91
N ALA A 182 10.35 -16.19 -5.06
CA ALA A 182 10.88 -17.55 -4.90
C ALA A 182 10.45 -18.52 -6.01
N LEU A 183 9.40 -18.20 -6.78
CA LEU A 183 8.84 -19.03 -7.85
C LEU A 183 9.64 -19.00 -9.18
N ARG A 184 10.83 -18.39 -9.18
CA ARG A 184 11.80 -18.34 -10.29
C ARG A 184 11.21 -17.76 -11.60
N TRP A 185 10.34 -16.76 -11.49
CA TRP A 185 9.85 -15.99 -12.64
C TRP A 185 10.98 -15.16 -13.27
N SER A 186 10.88 -14.90 -14.57
CA SER A 186 11.63 -13.81 -15.19
C SER A 186 11.19 -12.46 -14.61
N SER A 187 11.96 -11.39 -14.86
CA SER A 187 11.64 -10.06 -14.31
C SER A 187 10.26 -9.55 -14.76
N ASP A 188 9.88 -9.79 -16.01
CA ASP A 188 8.60 -9.33 -16.56
C ASP A 188 7.43 -10.20 -16.04
N GLU A 189 7.64 -11.52 -15.92
CA GLU A 189 6.65 -12.42 -15.33
C GLU A 189 6.44 -12.13 -13.83
N LEU A 190 7.48 -11.76 -13.09
CA LEU A 190 7.33 -11.38 -11.69
C LEU A 190 6.45 -10.14 -11.55
N ILE A 191 6.61 -9.15 -12.43
CA ILE A 191 5.76 -7.95 -12.45
C ILE A 191 4.30 -8.31 -12.76
N GLN A 192 4.06 -9.17 -13.74
CA GLN A 192 2.71 -9.66 -14.07
C GLN A 192 2.09 -10.46 -12.92
N ALA A 193 2.86 -11.34 -12.28
CA ALA A 193 2.42 -12.13 -11.13
C ALA A 193 2.06 -11.26 -9.93
N MET A 194 2.85 -10.21 -9.65
CA MET A 194 2.51 -9.20 -8.65
C MET A 194 1.23 -8.44 -9.04
N GLY A 195 1.07 -8.10 -10.32
CA GLY A 195 -0.16 -7.52 -10.87
C GLY A 195 -1.39 -8.38 -10.54
N ILE A 196 -1.35 -9.67 -10.88
CA ILE A 196 -2.41 -10.64 -10.54
C ILE A 196 -2.71 -10.63 -9.04
N SER A 197 -1.67 -10.83 -8.23
CA SER A 197 -1.83 -10.97 -6.78
C SER A 197 -2.41 -9.71 -6.13
N PHE A 198 -1.93 -8.53 -6.52
CA PHE A 198 -2.41 -7.28 -5.96
C PHE A 198 -3.80 -6.88 -6.47
N THR A 199 -4.18 -7.26 -7.69
CA THR A 199 -5.57 -7.10 -8.15
C THR A 199 -6.52 -7.93 -7.29
N VAL A 200 -6.22 -9.22 -7.08
CA VAL A 200 -7.06 -10.08 -6.22
C VAL A 200 -7.10 -9.56 -4.79
N SER A 201 -5.95 -9.15 -4.24
CA SER A 201 -5.89 -8.57 -2.88
C SER A 201 -6.71 -7.28 -2.77
N THR A 202 -6.70 -6.43 -3.80
CA THR A 202 -7.50 -5.19 -3.84
C THR A 202 -8.99 -5.50 -3.88
N LEU A 203 -9.41 -6.46 -4.70
CA LEU A 203 -10.81 -6.90 -4.75
C LEU A 203 -11.26 -7.54 -3.42
N ALA A 204 -10.43 -8.40 -2.85
CA ALA A 204 -10.71 -9.04 -1.57
C ALA A 204 -10.80 -8.01 -0.43
N LEU A 205 -9.92 -7.00 -0.44
CA LEU A 205 -9.99 -5.89 0.52
C LEU A 205 -11.25 -5.06 0.34
N ALA A 206 -11.64 -4.74 -0.90
CA ALA A 206 -12.88 -4.03 -1.19
C ALA A 206 -14.12 -4.79 -0.68
N ILE A 207 -14.12 -6.12 -0.79
CA ILE A 207 -15.15 -6.98 -0.19
C ILE A 207 -15.08 -6.90 1.34
N GLY A 208 -13.89 -7.04 1.93
CA GLY A 208 -13.70 -6.98 3.39
C GLY A 208 -14.16 -5.66 4.00
N LEU A 209 -13.89 -4.53 3.35
CA LEU A 209 -14.35 -3.21 3.78
C LEU A 209 -15.88 -3.08 3.75
N ARG A 210 -16.55 -3.75 2.82
CA ARG A 210 -18.03 -3.78 2.75
C ARG A 210 -18.68 -4.72 3.76
N LEU A 211 -17.97 -5.78 4.16
CA LEU A 211 -18.47 -6.78 5.09
C LEU A 211 -18.28 -6.38 6.56
N GLY A 212 -17.27 -5.58 6.87
CA GLY A 212 -17.07 -5.05 8.21
C GLY A 212 -18.08 -3.94 8.55
N ASP A 213 -18.17 -3.65 9.84
CA ASP A 213 -19.05 -2.64 10.45
C ASP A 213 -18.69 -1.19 10.04
N GLY A 214 -17.72 -1.03 9.15
CA GLY A 214 -17.03 0.21 8.82
C GLY A 214 -17.88 1.13 7.96
N SER A 215 -18.31 2.21 8.58
CA SER A 215 -18.92 3.44 8.04
C SER A 215 -18.16 4.16 6.92
N ALA A 216 -17.15 3.54 6.30
CA ALA A 216 -16.45 4.10 5.16
C ALA A 216 -17.36 3.94 3.93
N GLU A 217 -18.25 4.91 3.71
CA GLU A 217 -18.91 5.04 2.42
C GLU A 217 -17.83 5.02 1.34
N MET A 218 -18.01 4.10 0.39
CA MET A 218 -17.04 3.93 -0.67
C MET A 218 -17.05 5.21 -1.52
N ALA A 219 -16.03 6.05 -1.33
CA ALA A 219 -15.89 7.33 -2.01
C ALA A 219 -15.43 7.13 -3.47
N TRP A 220 -16.26 6.42 -4.25
CA TRP A 220 -15.95 6.01 -5.62
C TRP A 220 -15.49 7.17 -6.50
N GLY A 221 -16.13 8.34 -6.38
CA GLY A 221 -15.74 9.54 -7.12
C GLY A 221 -14.33 10.04 -6.78
N LEU A 222 -13.98 10.08 -5.49
CA LEU A 222 -12.64 10.47 -5.05
C LEU A 222 -11.59 9.41 -5.43
N SER A 223 -11.90 8.12 -5.23
CA SER A 223 -11.03 7.02 -5.64
C SER A 223 -10.75 7.06 -7.15
N LEU A 224 -11.79 7.29 -7.96
CA LEU A 224 -11.66 7.46 -9.41
C LEU A 224 -10.82 8.69 -9.75
N GLY A 225 -11.01 9.82 -9.06
CA GLY A 225 -10.17 11.01 -9.23
C GLY A 225 -8.69 10.76 -8.94
N MET A 226 -8.38 9.88 -7.99
CA MET A 226 -7.00 9.50 -7.64
C MET A 226 -6.33 8.59 -8.67
N LEU A 227 -7.07 8.07 -9.65
CA LEU A 227 -6.48 7.30 -10.75
C LEU A 227 -5.52 8.15 -11.59
N VAL A 228 -5.87 9.41 -11.84
CA VAL A 228 -5.06 10.34 -12.64
C VAL A 228 -3.69 10.59 -12.02
N PRO A 229 -3.55 11.04 -10.76
CA PRO A 229 -2.24 11.22 -10.14
C PRO A 229 -1.48 9.89 -10.00
N ALA A 230 -2.15 8.77 -9.73
CA ALA A 230 -1.51 7.47 -9.66
C ALA A 230 -0.85 7.04 -10.99
N LEU A 231 -1.57 7.20 -12.10
CA LEU A 231 -1.06 6.90 -13.45
C LEU A 231 0.04 7.86 -13.86
N ALA A 232 -0.12 9.17 -13.59
CA ALA A 232 0.92 10.16 -13.84
C ALA A 232 2.21 9.82 -13.07
N GLY A 233 2.08 9.45 -11.80
CA GLY A 233 3.19 9.00 -10.97
C GLY A 233 3.86 7.78 -11.57
N MET A 234 3.08 6.75 -11.95
CA MET A 234 3.60 5.53 -12.55
C MET A 234 4.36 5.78 -13.85
N ALA A 235 3.86 6.67 -14.72
CA ALA A 235 4.55 7.07 -15.94
C ALA A 235 5.89 7.79 -15.64
N LEU A 236 5.89 8.74 -14.69
CA LEU A 236 7.10 9.44 -14.24
C LEU A 236 8.12 8.46 -13.64
N GLY A 237 7.66 7.53 -12.80
CA GLY A 237 8.49 6.50 -12.20
C GLY A 237 9.11 5.57 -13.23
N ALA A 238 8.35 5.16 -14.24
CA ALA A 238 8.86 4.34 -15.35
C ALA A 238 9.93 5.09 -16.17
N GLY A 239 9.76 6.40 -16.39
CA GLY A 239 10.79 7.24 -17.01
C GLY A 239 12.04 7.39 -16.13
N LEU A 240 11.86 7.61 -14.83
CA LEU A 240 12.95 7.78 -13.86
C LEU A 240 13.76 6.50 -13.66
N ARG A 241 13.12 5.33 -13.72
CA ARG A 241 13.78 4.01 -13.66
C ARG A 241 14.90 3.85 -14.69
N ARG A 242 14.79 4.50 -15.86
CA ARG A 242 15.81 4.47 -16.90
C ARG A 242 17.06 5.30 -16.56
N ARG A 243 16.97 6.20 -15.58
CA ARG A 243 18.02 7.16 -15.20
C ARG A 243 18.62 6.88 -13.82
N LEU A 244 17.97 6.06 -12.99
CA LEU A 244 18.42 5.73 -11.64
C LEU A 244 18.83 4.27 -11.52
N SER A 245 19.76 4.00 -10.59
CA SER A 245 20.01 2.63 -10.15
C SER A 245 18.78 2.08 -9.43
N PRO A 246 18.10 1.05 -9.95
CA PRO A 246 16.91 0.48 -9.30
C PRO A 246 17.21 -0.05 -7.89
N ALA A 247 18.44 -0.51 -7.66
CA ALA A 247 18.88 -1.00 -6.36
C ALA A 247 18.96 0.13 -5.32
N VAL A 248 19.48 1.30 -5.68
CA VAL A 248 19.56 2.46 -4.77
C VAL A 248 18.17 2.98 -4.48
N PHE A 249 17.33 3.14 -5.50
CA PHE A 249 15.94 3.58 -5.30
C PHE A 249 15.18 2.63 -4.37
N ARG A 250 15.30 1.31 -4.61
CA ARG A 250 14.67 0.30 -3.74
C ARG A 250 15.17 0.38 -2.31
N ARG A 251 16.48 0.58 -2.07
CA ARG A 251 17.03 0.75 -0.71
C ARG A 251 16.48 2.01 -0.03
N CYS A 252 16.45 3.15 -0.71
CA CYS A 252 15.89 4.39 -0.18
C CYS A 252 14.40 4.25 0.14
N PHE A 253 13.65 3.62 -0.75
CA PHE A 253 12.24 3.32 -0.55
C PHE A 253 12.00 2.45 0.69
N LEU A 254 12.75 1.35 0.84
CA LEU A 254 12.62 0.47 2.00
C LEU A 254 13.04 1.16 3.30
N ALA A 255 14.08 1.99 3.27
CA ALA A 255 14.45 2.81 4.42
C ALA A 255 13.34 3.80 4.80
N GLY A 256 12.69 4.42 3.81
CA GLY A 256 11.51 5.28 4.02
C GLY A 256 10.35 4.52 4.65
N LEU A 257 10.04 3.30 4.17
CA LEU A 257 9.02 2.45 4.79
C LEU A 257 9.36 2.06 6.22
N LEU A 258 10.64 1.76 6.51
CA LEU A 258 11.10 1.43 7.85
C LEU A 258 10.88 2.60 8.81
N VAL A 259 11.28 3.81 8.41
CA VAL A 259 11.08 5.03 9.19
C VAL A 259 9.59 5.31 9.39
N LEU A 260 8.79 5.22 8.32
CA LEU A 260 7.35 5.44 8.38
C LEU A 260 6.66 4.45 9.32
N GLY A 261 6.95 3.15 9.18
CA GLY A 261 6.37 2.11 10.03
C GLY A 261 6.78 2.25 11.49
N ALA A 262 8.05 2.53 11.77
CA ALA A 262 8.53 2.79 13.12
C ALA A 262 7.87 4.03 13.73
N HIS A 263 7.70 5.10 12.95
CA HIS A 263 6.98 6.29 13.40
C HIS A 263 5.53 6.01 13.75
N MET A 264 4.81 5.21 12.94
CA MET A 264 3.42 4.83 13.22
C MET A 264 3.31 4.04 14.53
N VAL A 265 4.17 3.05 14.74
CA VAL A 265 4.18 2.24 15.99
C VAL A 265 4.50 3.12 17.19
N LEU A 266 5.55 3.93 17.12
CA LEU A 266 5.97 4.78 18.23
C LEU A 266 4.90 5.82 18.59
N ARG A 267 4.26 6.42 17.58
CA ARG A 267 3.18 7.40 17.78
C ARG A 267 2.01 6.81 18.55
N GLU A 268 1.59 5.59 18.25
CA GLU A 268 0.48 4.95 18.96
C GLU A 268 0.88 4.45 20.36
N LEU A 269 2.14 4.05 20.57
CA LEU A 269 2.63 3.64 21.90
C LEU A 269 2.82 4.82 22.86
N LEU A 270 3.00 6.03 22.34
CA LEU A 270 3.20 7.26 23.12
C LEU A 270 1.92 8.08 23.33
N ARG A 271 0.78 7.60 22.83
CA ARG A 271 -0.54 8.22 23.01
C ARG A 271 -1.20 7.75 24.29
#